data_AF-A0A177ACQ7-F1
#
_entry.id   AF-A0A177ACQ7-F1
#
_cell.length_a   1.000
_cell.length_b   1.000
_cell.length_c   1.000
_cell.angle_alpha   90.00
_cell.angle_beta   90.00
_cell.angle_gamma   90.00
#
_symmetry.space_group_name_H-M   'P 1'
#
loop_
_entity.id
_entity.type
_entity.pdbx_description
1 polymer ?
#
loop_
_entity_poly.entity_id
_entity_poly.type
_entity_poly.pdbx_seq_one_letter_code
_entity_poly.pdbx_strand_id
1 'polypeptide(L)'
;MEDDQAPTTTAEQQMQQLFAFIQNIANKLENLENTFQANTSATQYSTQTHHTELPTAPLAMSGTPGALPKVQTPDLYHGDRRKLKGFLMQLDIYFTLRPHQFTSDIQKIYFAASYIINS
;
A
#
# COMPACT_ATOMS: atom_id res chain seq x y z
N MET A 1 8.04 -11.92 63.36
CA MET A 1 8.25 -10.70 62.55
C MET A 1 9.25 -11.11 61.51
N GLU A 2 8.85 -11.25 60.24
CA GLU A 2 9.73 -11.16 59.08
C GLU A 2 8.84 -11.30 57.83
N ASP A 3 8.84 -10.22 57.05
CA ASP A 3 7.98 -9.93 55.91
C ASP A 3 8.13 -10.92 54.75
N ASP A 4 7.01 -11.51 54.31
CA ASP A 4 6.90 -12.39 53.14
C ASP A 4 6.11 -11.68 52.02
N GLN A 5 6.69 -10.61 51.45
CA GLN A 5 6.01 -9.79 50.45
C GLN A 5 6.97 -9.23 49.39
N ALA A 6 7.43 -10.07 48.44
CA ALA A 6 8.31 -9.59 47.36
C ALA A 6 8.35 -10.34 45.99
N PRO A 7 7.41 -11.23 45.58
CA PRO A 7 7.39 -11.66 44.17
C PRO A 7 6.21 -11.14 43.30
N THR A 8 5.19 -10.47 43.85
CA THR A 8 3.98 -10.13 43.08
C THR A 8 4.13 -8.90 42.18
N THR A 9 4.94 -7.92 42.55
CA THR A 9 4.99 -6.61 41.87
C THR A 9 5.59 -6.67 40.46
N THR A 10 6.57 -7.54 40.21
CA THR A 10 7.23 -7.64 38.90
C THR A 10 6.32 -8.24 37.83
N ALA A 11 5.57 -9.29 38.17
CA ALA A 11 4.61 -9.90 37.26
C ALA A 11 3.43 -8.95 36.98
N GLU A 12 2.95 -8.24 38.00
CA GLU A 12 1.92 -7.21 37.85
C GLU A 12 2.39 -6.04 36.97
N GLN A 13 3.63 -5.58 37.13
CA GLN A 13 4.21 -4.53 36.28
C GLN A 13 4.29 -4.97 34.81
N GLN A 14 4.73 -6.20 34.55
CA GLN A 14 4.78 -6.73 33.18
C GLN A 14 3.37 -6.82 32.56
N MET A 15 2.38 -7.25 33.35
CA MET A 15 1.00 -7.35 32.88
C MET A 15 0.38 -5.97 32.61
N GLN A 16 0.70 -4.96 33.44
CA GLN A 16 0.31 -3.58 33.21
C GLN A 16 0.97 -2.99 31.95
N GLN A 17 2.26 -3.28 31.71
CA GLN A 17 2.95 -2.87 30.49
C GLN A 17 2.34 -3.52 29.24
N LEU A 18 2.00 -4.81 29.31
CA LEU A 18 1.34 -5.52 28.22
C LEU A 18 -0.02 -4.90 27.89
N PHE A 19 -0.81 -4.56 28.91
CA PHE A 19 -2.09 -3.91 28.71
C PHE A 19 -1.94 -2.54 28.04
N ALA A 20 -1.02 -1.71 28.54
CA ALA A 20 -0.74 -0.40 27.95
C ALA A 20 -0.30 -0.49 26.48
N PHE A 21 0.51 -1.50 26.16
CA PHE A 21 0.96 -1.75 24.78
C PHE A 21 -0.19 -2.16 23.86
N ILE A 22 -1.06 -3.07 24.31
CA ILE A 22 -2.24 -3.51 23.53
C ILE A 22 -3.17 -2.33 23.24
N GLN A 23 -3.41 -1.46 24.24
CA GLN A 23 -4.23 -0.26 24.06
C GLN A 23 -3.61 0.72 23.05
N ASN A 24 -2.29 0.90 23.08
CA ASN A 24 -1.58 1.73 22.10
C ASN A 24 -1.75 1.19 20.67
N ILE A 25 -1.62 -0.13 20.47
CA ILE A 25 -1.87 -0.76 19.17
C ILE A 25 -3.31 -0.52 18.71
N ALA A 26 -4.30 -0.73 19.58
CA ALA A 26 -5.71 -0.54 19.24
C ALA A 26 -5.98 0.90 18.77
N ASN A 27 -5.51 1.89 19.52
CA ASN A 27 -5.66 3.31 19.16
C ASN A 27 -4.94 3.67 17.85
N LYS A 28 -3.79 3.04 17.57
CA LYS A 28 -3.04 3.27 16.34
C LYS A 28 -3.74 2.66 15.11
N LEU A 29 -4.43 1.52 15.28
CA LEU A 29 -5.22 0.90 14.22
C LEU A 29 -6.46 1.73 13.89
N GLU A 30 -7.16 2.27 14.89
CA GLU A 30 -8.33 3.14 14.69
C GLU A 30 -7.97 4.44 13.94
N ASN A 31 -6.84 5.06 14.27
CA ASN A 31 -6.39 6.26 13.56
C ASN A 31 -5.98 5.99 12.09
N LEU A 32 -5.51 4.77 11.80
CA LEU A 32 -5.24 4.35 10.42
C LEU A 32 -6.55 4.19 9.64
N GLU A 33 -7.58 3.57 10.22
CA GLU A 33 -8.91 3.45 9.60
C GLU A 33 -9.49 4.82 9.22
N ASN A 34 -9.44 5.80 10.13
CA ASN A 34 -9.98 7.14 9.91
C ASN A 34 -9.24 7.91 8.80
N THR A 35 -7.94 7.66 8.60
CA THR A 35 -7.18 8.28 7.50
C THR A 35 -7.45 7.65 6.13
N PHE A 36 -7.85 6.37 6.09
CA PHE A 36 -8.29 5.73 4.84
C PHE A 36 -9.70 6.18 4.41
N GLN A 37 -10.63 6.41 5.34
CA GLN A 37 -11.99 6.84 5.01
C GLN A 37 -12.08 8.32 4.58
N ALA A 38 -11.25 9.22 5.12
CA ALA A 38 -11.27 10.63 4.73
C ALA A 38 -10.87 10.89 3.26
N ASN A 39 -10.19 9.95 2.60
CA ASN A 39 -9.66 10.12 1.24
C ASN A 39 -10.54 9.50 0.13
N THR A 40 -11.72 8.95 0.45
CA THR A 40 -12.61 8.29 -0.54
C THR A 40 -13.82 9.11 -0.97
N SER A 41 -14.04 10.32 -0.43
CA SER A 41 -15.26 11.10 -0.66
C SER A 41 -15.17 12.23 -1.70
N ALA A 42 -14.04 12.43 -2.39
CA ALA A 42 -13.86 13.52 -3.34
C ALA A 42 -13.79 13.05 -4.80
N THR A 43 -14.88 12.53 -5.34
CA THR A 43 -15.06 12.45 -6.81
C THR A 43 -16.55 12.63 -7.15
N GLN A 44 -17.02 13.87 -7.05
CA GLN A 44 -18.27 14.31 -7.64
C GLN A 44 -17.95 15.09 -8.93
N TYR A 45 -18.14 14.45 -10.09
CA TYR A 45 -18.09 15.13 -11.38
C TYR A 45 -19.44 15.79 -11.66
N SER A 46 -19.48 17.13 -11.68
CA SER A 46 -20.57 17.90 -12.27
C SER A 46 -20.16 18.30 -13.69
N THR A 47 -20.87 17.78 -14.70
CA THR A 47 -20.75 18.21 -16.10
C THR A 47 -21.91 19.14 -16.43
N GLN A 48 -21.65 20.45 -16.54
CA GLN A 48 -22.56 21.38 -17.20
C GLN A 48 -21.99 21.74 -18.58
N THR A 49 -22.72 21.29 -19.59
CA THR A 49 -22.54 21.54 -21.03
C THR A 49 -23.04 22.94 -21.39
N HIS A 50 -22.23 23.74 -22.07
CA HIS A 50 -22.71 24.77 -23.00
C HIS A 50 -21.91 24.68 -24.31
N HIS A 51 -22.64 24.37 -25.38
CA HIS A 51 -22.19 24.33 -26.77
C HIS A 51 -21.80 25.73 -27.27
N THR A 52 -20.81 25.81 -28.18
CA THR A 52 -20.89 26.51 -29.48
C THR A 52 -19.65 26.17 -30.35
N GLU A 53 -19.93 25.40 -31.40
CA GLU A 53 -19.40 25.36 -32.79
C GLU A 53 -17.90 25.13 -33.17
N LEU A 54 -17.76 24.04 -33.95
CA LEU A 54 -16.79 23.50 -34.95
C LEU A 54 -15.85 24.50 -35.72
N PRO A 55 -14.79 24.06 -36.49
CA PRO A 55 -14.46 22.68 -36.90
C PRO A 55 -12.97 22.23 -37.00
N THR A 56 -12.81 20.89 -36.93
CA THR A 56 -11.77 20.06 -37.57
C THR A 56 -10.34 20.03 -36.99
N ALA A 57 -10.10 19.08 -36.06
CA ALA A 57 -9.14 17.97 -36.19
C ALA A 57 -9.12 17.17 -34.85
N PRO A 58 -9.41 15.86 -34.80
CA PRO A 58 -9.22 15.09 -33.57
C PRO A 58 -7.74 14.72 -33.46
N LEU A 59 -6.90 15.68 -33.06
CA LEU A 59 -5.69 15.33 -32.31
C LEU A 59 -6.17 14.96 -30.92
N ALA A 60 -6.52 13.69 -30.75
CA ALA A 60 -6.83 13.10 -29.46
C ALA A 60 -5.56 13.05 -28.59
N MET A 61 -5.07 14.21 -28.17
CA MET A 61 -4.15 14.33 -27.05
C MET A 61 -4.99 14.49 -25.78
N SER A 62 -5.81 13.49 -25.51
CA SER A 62 -6.40 13.26 -24.19
C SER A 62 -5.32 12.61 -23.30
N GLY A 63 -4.21 13.32 -23.08
CA GLY A 63 -3.33 13.03 -21.97
C GLY A 63 -3.92 13.68 -20.74
N THR A 64 -4.72 12.95 -19.97
CA THR A 64 -5.21 13.42 -18.68
C THR A 64 -3.98 13.85 -17.85
N PRO A 65 -3.84 15.13 -17.45
CA PRO A 65 -2.72 15.55 -16.61
C PRO A 65 -2.89 14.86 -15.26
N GLY A 66 -2.13 13.79 -15.04
CA GLY A 66 -2.24 12.94 -13.84
C GLY A 66 -2.45 11.45 -14.10
N ALA A 67 -2.60 11.00 -15.35
CA ALA A 67 -2.56 9.57 -15.64
C ALA A 67 -1.15 9.04 -15.36
N LEU A 68 -1.01 8.16 -14.35
CA LEU A 68 0.25 7.46 -14.12
C LEU A 68 0.68 6.76 -15.42
N PRO A 69 1.99 6.69 -15.71
CA PRO A 69 2.49 5.97 -16.88
C PRO A 69 1.85 4.59 -16.96
N LYS A 70 1.38 4.19 -18.14
CA LYS A 70 0.84 2.85 -18.37
C LYS A 70 1.99 1.84 -18.33
N VAL A 71 2.37 1.41 -17.13
CA VAL A 71 3.44 0.43 -16.91
C VAL A 71 2.90 -0.97 -17.12
N GLN A 72 3.57 -1.77 -17.94
CA GLN A 72 3.28 -3.18 -18.10
C GLN A 72 3.52 -3.93 -16.77
N THR A 73 2.66 -4.90 -16.45
CA THR A 73 2.87 -5.78 -15.30
C THR A 73 4.07 -6.71 -15.52
N PRO A 74 4.77 -7.13 -14.46
CA PRO A 74 5.87 -8.10 -14.58
C PRO A 74 5.41 -9.43 -15.20
N ASP A 75 6.35 -10.16 -15.80
CA ASP A 75 6.08 -11.50 -16.29
C ASP A 75 6.12 -12.53 -15.15
N LEU A 76 5.42 -13.66 -15.31
CA LEU A 76 5.48 -14.77 -14.36
C LEU A 76 6.88 -15.41 -14.35
N TYR A 77 7.42 -15.62 -13.15
CA TYR A 77 8.71 -16.26 -12.93
C TYR A 77 8.54 -17.75 -12.66
N HIS A 78 9.11 -18.56 -13.55
CA HIS A 78 9.05 -20.03 -13.52
C HIS A 78 10.28 -20.69 -12.87
N GLY A 79 11.08 -19.96 -12.10
CA GLY A 79 12.28 -20.53 -11.47
C GLY A 79 13.53 -20.65 -12.37
N ASP A 80 13.49 -20.22 -13.63
CA ASP A 80 14.69 -20.20 -14.49
C ASP A 80 15.68 -19.12 -14.04
N ARG A 81 16.79 -19.54 -13.42
CA ARG A 81 17.85 -18.67 -12.91
C ARG A 81 18.39 -17.67 -13.94
N ARG A 82 18.37 -18.00 -15.25
CA ARG A 82 18.84 -17.09 -16.31
C ARG A 82 17.91 -15.89 -16.49
N LYS A 83 16.62 -16.07 -16.20
CA LYS A 83 15.58 -15.04 -16.31
C LYS A 83 15.36 -14.26 -15.02
N LEU A 84 15.94 -14.71 -13.90
CA LEU A 84 15.81 -14.07 -12.60
C LEU A 84 16.18 -12.58 -12.63
N LYS A 85 17.30 -12.23 -13.27
CA LYS A 85 17.73 -10.82 -13.36
C LYS A 85 16.71 -9.95 -14.08
N GLY A 86 16.12 -10.46 -15.17
CA GLY A 86 15.10 -9.75 -15.94
C GLY A 86 13.82 -9.56 -15.11
N PHE A 87 13.38 -10.59 -14.41
CA PHE A 87 12.22 -10.53 -13.52
C PHE A 87 12.40 -9.50 -12.40
N LEU A 88 13.54 -9.49 -11.72
CA LEU A 88 13.83 -8.50 -10.67
C LEU A 88 13.84 -7.07 -11.21
N MET A 89 14.38 -6.86 -12.41
CA MET A 89 14.39 -5.55 -13.06
C MET A 89 12.97 -5.08 -13.39
N GLN A 90 12.10 -5.97 -13.86
CA GLN A 90 10.68 -5.65 -14.11
C GLN A 90 9.96 -5.23 -12.82
N LEU A 91 10.21 -5.93 -11.71
CA LEU A 91 9.65 -5.57 -10.40
C LEU A 91 10.14 -4.19 -9.94
N ASP A 92 11.43 -3.91 -10.07
CA ASP A 92 12.04 -2.65 -9.65
C ASP A 92 11.46 -1.45 -10.42
N ILE A 93 11.35 -1.58 -11.74
CA ILE A 93 10.71 -0.57 -12.60
C ILE A 93 9.24 -0.37 -12.18
N TYR A 94 8.52 -1.45 -11.94
CA TYR A 94 7.10 -1.39 -11.58
C TYR A 94 6.88 -0.67 -10.24
N PHE A 95 7.70 -0.97 -9.22
CA PHE A 95 7.61 -0.32 -7.91
C PHE A 95 8.03 1.15 -7.96
N THR A 96 9.07 1.48 -8.73
CA THR A 96 9.56 2.85 -8.88
C THR A 96 8.54 3.75 -9.56
N LEU A 97 7.82 3.23 -10.56
CA LEU A 97 6.80 4.00 -11.29
C LEU A 97 5.46 4.08 -10.54
N ARG A 98 5.27 3.30 -9.46
CA ARG A 98 4.03 3.27 -8.68
C ARG A 98 4.29 3.33 -7.17
N PRO A 99 4.99 4.36 -6.67
CA PRO A 99 5.37 4.46 -5.26
C PRO A 99 4.16 4.57 -4.34
N HIS A 100 3.04 5.15 -4.81
CA HIS A 100 1.81 5.28 -4.03
C HIS A 100 1.02 3.98 -3.89
N GLN A 101 1.30 2.97 -4.72
CA GLN A 101 0.60 1.69 -4.68
C GLN A 101 1.17 0.73 -3.63
N PHE A 102 2.40 0.98 -3.16
CA PHE A 102 3.11 0.14 -2.22
C PHE A 102 3.65 0.97 -1.05
N THR A 103 2.91 1.02 0.05
CA THR A 103 3.27 1.81 1.23
C THR A 103 4.27 1.11 2.15
N SER A 104 4.49 -0.19 1.93
CA SER A 104 5.41 -1.02 2.70
C SER A 104 6.13 -2.03 1.82
N ASP A 105 7.35 -2.39 2.18
CA ASP A 105 8.12 -3.43 1.49
C ASP A 105 7.44 -4.80 1.58
N ILE A 106 6.67 -5.06 2.65
CA ILE A 106 5.87 -6.29 2.76
C ILE A 106 4.83 -6.39 1.63
N GLN A 107 4.21 -5.27 1.24
CA GLN A 107 3.26 -5.27 0.12
C GLN A 107 3.97 -5.54 -1.22
N LYS A 108 5.19 -5.02 -1.40
CA LYS A 108 6.02 -5.31 -2.57
C LYS A 108 6.39 -6.79 -2.61
N ILE A 109 6.73 -7.38 -1.47
CA ILE A 109 7.05 -8.82 -1.36
C ILE A 109 5.85 -9.68 -1.69
N TYR A 110 4.66 -9.40 -1.12
CA TYR A 110 3.45 -10.16 -1.46
C TYR A 110 3.08 -10.04 -2.94
N PHE A 111 3.25 -8.85 -3.52
CA PHE A 111 3.07 -8.65 -4.95
C PHE A 111 4.09 -9.45 -5.75
N ALA A 112 5.39 -9.37 -5.45
CA ALA A 112 6.40 -10.15 -6.16
C ALA A 112 6.15 -11.66 -6.05
N ALA A 113 5.71 -12.14 -4.88
CA ALA A 113 5.39 -13.54 -4.64
C ALA A 113 4.22 -14.04 -5.49
N SER A 114 3.22 -13.20 -5.80
CA SER A 114 2.10 -13.61 -6.66
C SER A 114 2.51 -13.85 -8.11
N TYR A 115 3.69 -13.37 -8.52
CA TYR A 115 4.26 -13.62 -9.85
C TYR A 115 5.23 -14.80 -9.88
N ILE A 116 5.41 -15.53 -8.77
CA ILE A 116 6.21 -16.76 -8.73
C ILE A 116 5.28 -17.95 -8.89
N ILE A 117 5.55 -18.80 -9.88
CA ILE A 117 4.79 -20.04 -10.05
C ILE A 117 5.39 -21.11 -9.15
N ASN A 118 4.57 -21.68 -8.27
CA ASN A 118 4.89 -22.92 -7.56
C ASN A 118 5.12 -24.00 -8.62
N SER A 119 6.39 -24.35 -8.84
CA SER A 119 6.78 -25.49 -9.69
C SER A 119 6.77 -26.77 -8.88
#